data_AF-A0A517Y601-F1
#
_entry.id   AF-A0A517Y601-F1
#
_cell.length_a   1.000
_cell.length_b   1.000
_cell.length_c   1.000
_cell.angle_alpha   90.00
_cell.angle_beta   90.00
_cell.angle_gamma   90.00
#
_symmetry.space_group_name_H-M   'P 1'
#
loop_
_entity.id
_entity.type
_entity.pdbx_description
1 polymer ?
#
loop_
_entity_poly.entity_id
_entity_poly.type
_entity_poly.pdbx_seq_one_letter_code
_entity_poly.pdbx_strand_id
1 'polypeptide(L)' 'MAAPLLAVFGIGQTELIILCVIILILFGHRLPSVMFSLGKGIKDFKHGLNTQEEEPEEPPTGKKIDEKKSAETVPADKDH' A
#
# COMPACT_ATOMS: atom_id res chain seq x y z
N MET A 1 -5.78 -6.05 -39.99
CA MET A 1 -4.49 -6.56 -39.47
C MET A 1 -3.48 -5.41 -39.52
N ALA A 2 -3.54 -4.48 -38.58
CA ALA A 2 -2.60 -3.36 -38.51
C ALA A 2 -2.66 -2.78 -37.09
N ALA A 3 -1.93 -3.39 -36.16
CA ALA A 3 -1.68 -2.80 -34.85
C ALA A 3 -0.44 -3.36 -34.11
N PRO A 4 0.75 -3.56 -34.72
CA PRO A 4 1.96 -3.73 -33.92
C PRO A 4 2.85 -2.47 -33.85
N LEU A 5 2.53 -1.38 -34.57
CA LEU A 5 3.42 -0.21 -34.63
C LEU A 5 3.20 0.81 -33.50
N LEU A 6 2.01 0.84 -32.87
CA LEU A 6 1.72 1.74 -31.74
C LEU A 6 2.34 1.27 -30.40
N ALA A 7 2.69 -0.02 -30.27
CA ALA A 7 3.28 -0.57 -29.05
C ALA A 7 4.80 -0.29 -28.92
N VAL A 8 5.46 0.19 -29.98
CA VAL A 8 6.93 0.25 -30.03
C VAL A 8 7.50 1.60 -29.52
N PHE A 9 6.68 2.62 -29.30
CA PHE A 9 7.15 3.99 -29.06
C PHE A 9 7.16 4.49 -27.61
N GLY A 10 6.89 3.61 -26.64
CA GLY A 10 7.05 3.91 -25.23
C GLY A 10 6.97 2.63 -24.44
N ILE A 11 7.74 2.52 -23.35
CA ILE A 11 7.44 1.51 -22.33
C ILE A 11 6.06 1.88 -21.79
N GLY A 12 5.03 1.31 -22.39
CA GLY A 12 3.65 1.54 -22.04
C GLY A 12 3.32 0.84 -20.73
N GLN A 13 2.18 1.21 -20.16
CA GLN A 13 1.65 0.52 -18.98
C GLN A 13 1.51 -0.98 -19.23
N THR A 14 1.21 -1.39 -20.47
CA THR A 14 1.07 -2.78 -20.88
C THR A 14 2.37 -3.56 -20.68
N GLU A 15 3.51 -3.05 -21.17
CA GLU A 15 4.82 -3.69 -21.02
C GLU A 15 5.23 -3.80 -19.55
N LEU A 16 4.99 -2.75 -18.76
CA LEU A 16 5.29 -2.73 -17.32
C LEU A 16 4.43 -3.77 -16.58
N ILE A 17 3.14 -3.86 -16.89
CA ILE A 17 2.24 -4.87 -16.31
C ILE A 17 2.70 -6.28 -16.66
N ILE A 18 3.06 -6.54 -17.92
CA ILE A 18 3.57 -7.85 -18.36
C ILE A 18 4.86 -8.21 -17.58
N LEU A 19 5.79 -7.26 -17.45
CA LEU A 19 7.02 -7.47 -16.68
C LEU A 19 6.74 -7.71 -15.19
N CYS A 20 5.85 -6.93 -14.58
CA CYS A 20 5.41 -7.13 -13.21
C CYS A 20 4.84 -8.53 -12.99
N VAL A 21 4.00 -9.02 -13.90
CA VAL A 21 3.42 -10.37 -13.84
C VAL A 21 4.50 -11.45 -13.88
N ILE A 22 5.51 -11.30 -14.74
CA ILE A 22 6.65 -12.25 -14.80
C ILE A 22 7.39 -12.27 -13.46
N ILE A 23 7.70 -11.11 -12.90
CA ILE A 23 8.37 -11.01 -11.60
C ILE A 23 7.48 -11.59 -10.48
N LEU A 24 6.17 -11.33 -10.51
CA LEU A 24 5.20 -11.91 -9.57
C LEU A 24 5.15 -13.43 -9.64
N ILE A 25 5.30 -14.05 -10.81
CA ILE A 25 5.34 -15.51 -10.93
C ILE A 25 6.65 -16.06 -10.36
N LEU A 26 7.78 -15.41 -10.62
CA LEU A 26 9.10 -15.85 -10.13
C LEU A 26 9.25 -15.70 -8.61
N PHE A 27 8.79 -14.58 -8.06
CA PHE A 27 8.94 -14.26 -6.64
C PHE A 27 7.71 -14.64 -5.80
N GLY A 28 6.53 -14.75 -6.41
CA GLY A 28 5.27 -15.11 -5.76
C GLY A 28 4.94 -14.21 -4.58
N HIS A 29 4.69 -14.84 -3.43
CA HIS A 29 4.36 -14.19 -2.16
C HIS A 29 5.54 -13.41 -1.53
N ARG A 30 6.77 -13.55 -2.05
CA ARG A 30 7.93 -12.88 -1.44
C ARG A 30 7.97 -11.39 -1.78
N LEU A 31 7.44 -10.98 -2.93
CA LEU A 31 7.51 -9.60 -3.42
C LEU A 31 6.77 -8.59 -2.52
N PRO A 32 5.52 -8.86 -2.07
CA PRO A 32 4.83 -7.97 -1.13
C PRO A 32 5.55 -7.89 0.23
N SER A 33 6.10 -9.00 0.72
CA SER A 33 6.80 -9.05 2.00
C SER A 33 8.08 -8.20 1.99
N VAL A 34 8.90 -8.30 0.93
CA VAL A 34 10.12 -7.48 0.79
C VAL A 34 9.79 -6.00 0.60
N MET A 35 8.75 -5.68 -0.19
CA MET A 35 8.28 -4.32 -0.39
C MET A 35 7.78 -3.71 0.93
N PHE A 36 7.07 -4.48 1.75
CA PHE A 36 6.58 -4.02 3.05
C PHE A 36 7.73 -3.70 4.01
N SER A 37 8.74 -4.58 4.12
CA SER A 37 9.93 -4.33 4.94
C SER A 37 10.76 -3.13 4.45
N LEU A 38 10.90 -3.00 3.13
CA LEU A 38 11.63 -1.90 2.51
C LEU A 38 10.88 -0.57 2.66
N GLY A 39 9.55 -0.58 2.49
CA GLY A 39 8.70 0.58 2.68
C GLY A 39 8.72 1.09 4.12
N LYS A 40 8.75 0.19 5.11
CA LYS A 40 8.92 0.57 6.53
C LYS A 40 10.28 1.22 6.76
N GLY A 41 11.37 0.64 6.24
CA GLY A 41 12.71 1.23 6.34
C GLY A 41 12.82 2.60 5.68
N ILE A 42 12.22 2.80 4.51
CA ILE A 42 12.18 4.11 3.84
C ILE A 42 11.36 5.12 4.66
N LYS A 43 10.24 4.71 5.26
CA LYS A 43 9.42 5.58 6.12
C LYS A 43 10.19 6.04 7.35
N ASP A 44 10.86 5.12 8.04
CA ASP A 44 11.66 5.41 9.23
C ASP A 44 12.88 6.27 8.87
N PHE A 45 13.50 6.01 7.70
CA PHE A 45 14.59 6.83 7.16
C PHE A 45 14.14 8.27 6.86
N LYS A 46 12.99 8.45 6.19
CA LYS A 46 12.41 9.78 5.96
C LYS A 46 12.08 10.51 7.25
N HIS A 47 11.56 9.82 8.25
CA HIS A 47 11.25 10.41 9.56
C HIS A 47 12.52 10.87 10.27
N GLY A 48 13.59 10.08 10.23
CA GLY A 48 14.90 10.45 10.79
C GLY A 48 15.56 11.63 10.07
N LEU A 49 15.35 11.78 8.76
CA LEU A 49 15.82 12.94 7.99
C LEU A 49 15.02 14.21 8.33
N ASN A 50 13.69 14.13 8.35
CA ASN A 50 12.82 15.27 8.70
C ASN A 50 12.98 15.73 10.15
N THR A 51 13.39 14.85 11.07
CA THR A 51 13.65 15.24 12.48
C THR A 51 14.84 16.20 12.61
N GLN A 52 15.74 16.28 11.61
CA GLN A 52 16.84 17.25 11.60
C GLN A 52 16.46 18.61 10.99
N GLU A 53 15.32 18.72 10.32
CA GLU A 53 14.82 19.93 9.65
C GLU A 53 13.43 20.30 10.21
N GLU A 54 13.37 20.88 11.40
CA GLU A 54 12.20 21.56 12.02
C GLU A 54 10.79 20.89 12.09
N GLU A 55 10.23 20.94 13.31
CA GLU A 55 8.83 20.75 13.74
C GLU A 55 8.17 19.35 13.82
N PRO A 56 7.29 19.13 14.83
CA PRO A 56 6.72 17.82 15.15
C PRO A 56 5.48 17.53 14.30
N GLU A 57 5.63 16.76 13.22
CA GLU A 57 4.47 16.17 12.56
C GLU A 57 3.94 14.96 13.34
N GLU A 58 2.62 15.00 13.59
CA GLU A 58 1.80 14.09 14.38
C GLU A 58 2.08 12.59 14.15
N PRO A 59 1.85 11.73 15.18
CA PRO A 59 2.11 10.31 15.07
C PRO A 59 1.26 9.68 13.96
N PRO A 60 1.82 8.77 13.13
CA PRO A 60 1.02 8.07 12.14
C PRO A 60 0.05 7.16 12.87
N THR A 61 -1.23 7.52 12.83
CA THR A 61 -2.35 6.67 13.21
C THR A 61 -2.27 5.37 12.41
N GLY A 62 -1.66 4.36 13.01
CA GLY A 62 -1.75 2.99 12.59
C GLY A 62 -3.22 2.60 12.68
N LYS A 63 -3.90 2.56 11.54
CA LYS A 63 -5.17 1.85 11.38
C LYS A 63 -4.92 0.41 11.82
N LYS A 64 -5.29 0.12 13.07
CA LYS A 64 -5.48 -1.22 13.58
C LYS A 64 -6.45 -1.91 12.63
N ILE A 65 -5.99 -3.03 12.10
CA ILE A 65 -6.85 -4.02 11.47
C ILE A 65 -7.66 -4.61 12.61
N ASP A 66 -8.93 -4.21 12.74
CA ASP A 66 -9.94 -4.94 13.52
C ASP A 66 -11.32 -4.53 13.00
N GLU A 67 -11.69 -5.12 11.85
CA GLU A 67 -13.08 -5.12 11.40
C GLU A 67 -13.81 -6.34 12.02
N LYS A 68 -14.68 -6.03 12.99
CA LYS A 68 -16.07 -6.51 13.09
C LYS A 68 -16.34 -7.99 13.43
N LYS A 69 -16.91 -8.24 14.62
CA LYS A 69 -18.07 -9.16 14.77
C LYS A 69 -18.93 -8.88 16.01
N SER A 70 -20.23 -8.75 15.75
CA SER A 70 -21.41 -8.91 16.63
C SER A 70 -21.68 -7.79 17.64
N ALA A 71 -22.60 -6.86 17.35
CA ALA A 71 -24.06 -7.00 17.40
C ALA A 71 -24.61 -7.03 18.84
N GLU A 72 -24.80 -5.84 19.42
CA GLU A 72 -25.81 -5.63 20.46
C GLU A 72 -26.82 -4.62 19.93
N THR A 73 -28.01 -5.15 19.67
CA THR A 73 -29.22 -4.43 19.30
C THR A 73 -29.67 -3.56 20.46
N VAL A 74 -29.90 -2.29 20.16
CA VAL A 74 -30.63 -1.31 20.96
C VAL A 74 -31.92 -1.92 21.54
N PRO A 75 -32.17 -1.72 22.84
CA PRO A 75 -33.41 -1.07 23.25
C PRO A 75 -33.07 0.11 24.15
N ALA A 76 -33.20 1.32 23.61
CA ALA A 76 -33.33 2.53 24.41
C ALA A 76 -34.78 2.56 24.92
N ASP A 77 -34.98 1.95 26.09
CA ASP A 77 -36.14 2.23 26.92
C ASP A 77 -35.92 3.58 27.59
N LYS A 78 -36.88 4.49 27.37
CA LYS A 78 -36.99 5.74 28.10
C LYS A 78 -37.40 5.38 29.51
N ASP A 79 -36.68 5.82 30.52
CA ASP A 79 -37.28 6.36 31.75
C ASP A 79 -36.19 6.96 32.66
N HIS A 80 -36.57 8.12 33.20
CA HIS A 80 -35.97 8.91 34.28
C HIS A 80 -34.97 10.04 33.95
#